data_AF-A0A925XD74-F1
#
_entry.id   AF-A0A925XD74-F1
#
_cell.length_a   1.000
_cell.length_b   1.000
_cell.length_c   1.000
_cell.angle_alpha   90.00
_cell.angle_beta   90.00
_cell.angle_gamma   90.00
#
_symmetry.space_group_name_H-M   'P 1'
#
loop_
_entity.id
_entity.type
_entity.pdbx_description
1 polymer ?
#
loop_
_entity_poly.entity_id
_entity_poly.type
_entity_poly.pdbx_seq_one_letter_code
_entity_poly.pdbx_strand_id
1 'polypeptide(L)'
;MKEAAKHDKSIVLKILMESFDDNPSVNYVIKQDEKRKRRIKELMSYSFEYCLLFGKVFLSENEDGCVMLLYPTLKKTTFSTLLLDIKFVFH
;
A
#
# COMPACT_ATOMS: atom_id res chain seq x y z
N MET A 1 17.52 -9.03 -0.54
CA MET A 1 16.38 -8.08 -0.35
C MET A 1 16.94 -6.71 0.01
N LYS A 2 16.50 -5.64 -0.66
CA LYS A 2 16.91 -4.23 -0.45
C LYS A 2 15.81 -3.48 0.33
N GLU A 3 16.15 -2.68 1.34
CA GLU A 3 15.19 -1.76 1.96
C GLU A 3 14.81 -0.66 0.96
N ALA A 4 13.52 -0.51 0.69
CA ALA A 4 12.99 0.43 -0.28
C ALA A 4 12.85 1.83 0.33
N ALA A 5 13.13 2.84 -0.48
CA ALA A 5 12.98 4.25 -0.15
C ALA A 5 11.88 4.90 -1.01
N LYS A 6 11.59 6.18 -0.75
CA LYS A 6 10.52 6.92 -1.45
C LYS A 6 10.66 6.91 -2.98
N HIS A 7 11.89 6.84 -3.51
CA HIS A 7 12.12 6.78 -4.96
C HIS A 7 11.73 5.43 -5.59
N ASP A 8 11.68 4.35 -4.81
CA ASP A 8 11.29 3.01 -5.28
C ASP A 8 9.76 2.85 -5.41
N LYS A 9 8.98 3.89 -5.07
CA LYS A 9 7.51 3.84 -5.01
C LYS A 9 6.87 3.34 -6.30
N SER A 10 7.38 3.74 -7.46
CA SER A 10 6.82 3.36 -8.76
C SER A 10 6.91 1.84 -8.99
N ILE A 11 8.07 1.25 -8.70
CA ILE A 11 8.33 -0.19 -8.86
C ILE A 11 7.50 -0.98 -7.85
N VAL A 12 7.51 -0.57 -6.58
CA VAL A 12 6.69 -1.22 -5.54
C VAL A 12 5.20 -1.18 -5.90
N LEU A 13 4.70 -0.02 -6.36
CA LEU A 13 3.31 0.09 -6.79
C LEU A 13 2.98 -0.82 -7.98
N LYS A 14 3.89 -0.96 -8.94
CA LYS A 14 3.70 -1.87 -10.07
C LYS A 14 3.53 -3.31 -9.58
N ILE A 15 4.46 -3.80 -8.74
CA ILE A 15 4.42 -5.16 -8.17
C ILE A 15 3.12 -5.39 -7.41
N LEU A 16 2.73 -4.44 -6.55
CA LEU A 16 1.51 -4.54 -5.75
C LEU A 16 0.25 -4.53 -6.62
N MET A 17 0.19 -3.66 -7.63
CA MET A 17 -0.93 -3.61 -8.56
C MET A 17 -1.11 -4.93 -9.31
N GLU A 18 -0.02 -5.51 -9.80
CA GLU A 18 -0.03 -6.80 -10.51
C GLU A 18 -0.40 -7.96 -9.57
N SER A 19 0.12 -7.94 -8.34
CA SER A 19 -0.14 -8.99 -7.34
C SER A 19 -1.57 -9.00 -6.81
N PHE A 20 -2.23 -7.84 -6.79
CA PHE A 20 -3.54 -7.67 -6.14
C PHE A 20 -4.71 -7.36 -7.07
N ASP A 21 -4.52 -7.24 -8.40
CA ASP A 21 -5.62 -6.94 -9.35
C ASP A 21 -6.74 -8.01 -9.27
N ASP A 22 -6.36 -9.28 -9.16
CA ASP A 22 -7.27 -10.42 -9.08
C ASP A 22 -7.34 -11.07 -7.68
N ASN A 23 -6.78 -10.40 -6.66
CA ASN A 23 -6.78 -10.97 -5.31
C ASN A 23 -8.18 -10.90 -4.67
N PRO A 24 -8.79 -12.03 -4.29
CA PRO A 24 -10.16 -12.05 -3.78
C PRO A 24 -10.37 -11.24 -2.50
N SER A 25 -9.38 -11.21 -1.61
CA SER A 25 -9.48 -10.47 -0.33
C SER A 25 -9.46 -8.96 -0.56
N VAL A 26 -8.62 -8.48 -1.48
CA VAL A 26 -8.59 -7.06 -1.86
C VAL A 26 -9.85 -6.68 -2.63
N ASN A 27 -10.26 -7.52 -3.59
CA ASN A 27 -11.46 -7.29 -4.40
C ASN A 27 -12.76 -7.31 -3.60
N TYR A 28 -12.80 -8.02 -2.48
CA TYR A 28 -13.94 -8.00 -1.56
C TYR A 28 -14.10 -6.63 -0.86
N VAL A 29 -13.00 -5.94 -0.54
CA VAL A 29 -13.03 -4.68 0.22
C VAL A 29 -13.29 -3.47 -0.68
N ILE A 30 -12.81 -3.50 -1.92
CA ILE A 30 -12.95 -2.37 -2.84
C ILE A 30 -14.22 -2.50 -3.69
N LYS A 31 -14.85 -1.36 -4.00
CA LYS A 31 -16.01 -1.33 -4.90
C LYS A 31 -15.62 -1.78 -6.32
N GLN A 32 -16.42 -2.67 -6.89
CA GLN A 32 -16.24 -3.31 -8.20
C GLN A 32 -16.96 -2.52 -9.31
N ASP A 33 -16.42 -1.36 -9.67
CA ASP A 33 -16.89 -0.55 -10.81
C ASP A 33 -15.71 -0.16 -11.72
N GLU A 34 -15.95 0.69 -12.71
CA GLU A 34 -14.92 1.19 -13.64
C GLU A 34 -13.69 1.83 -12.95
N LYS A 35 -13.83 2.26 -11.68
CA LYS A 35 -12.76 2.87 -10.88
C LYS A 35 -11.99 1.85 -10.03
N ARG A 36 -12.29 0.55 -10.10
CA ARG A 36 -11.64 -0.52 -9.30
C ARG A 36 -10.11 -0.41 -9.32
N LYS A 37 -9.50 -0.39 -10.50
CA LYS A 37 -8.04 -0.31 -10.65
C LYS A 37 -7.45 0.95 -10.03
N ARG A 38 -8.16 2.07 -10.10
CA ARG A 38 -7.75 3.32 -9.44
C ARG A 38 -7.78 3.16 -7.92
N ARG A 39 -8.81 2.54 -7.36
CA ARG A 39 -8.91 2.28 -5.91
C ARG A 39 -7.81 1.34 -5.41
N ILE A 40 -7.49 0.27 -6.16
CA ILE A 40 -6.34 -0.60 -5.84
C ILE A 40 -5.07 0.24 -5.80
N LYS A 41 -4.82 1.08 -6.81
CA LYS A 41 -3.63 1.93 -6.85
C LYS A 41 -3.54 2.88 -5.67
N GLU A 42 -4.66 3.50 -5.29
CA GLU A 42 -4.74 4.37 -4.12
C GLU A 42 -4.47 3.61 -2.82
N LEU A 43 -5.03 2.41 -2.67
CA LEU A 43 -4.80 1.53 -1.52
C LEU A 43 -3.34 1.08 -1.40
N MET A 44 -2.72 0.66 -2.51
CA MET A 44 -1.31 0.25 -2.53
C MET A 44 -0.37 1.43 -2.29
N SER A 45 -0.70 2.60 -2.88
CA SER A 45 0.08 3.83 -2.66
C SER A 45 0.02 4.25 -1.21
N TYR A 46 -1.17 4.18 -0.61
CA TYR A 46 -1.35 4.45 0.80
C TYR A 46 -0.54 3.47 1.66
N SER A 47 -0.68 2.17 1.42
CA SER A 47 0.01 1.13 2.21
C SER A 47 1.53 1.29 2.17
N PHE A 48 2.09 1.64 1.01
CA PHE A 48 3.52 1.94 0.85
C PHE A 48 3.94 3.14 1.69
N GLU A 49 3.26 4.28 1.56
CA GLU A 49 3.58 5.50 2.33
C GLU A 49 3.43 5.26 3.84
N TYR A 50 2.39 4.52 4.23
CA TYR A 50 2.15 4.17 5.62
C TYR A 50 3.25 3.28 6.20
N CYS A 51 3.73 2.31 5.42
CA CYS A 51 4.85 1.46 5.83
C CYS A 51 6.18 2.21 5.85
N LEU A 52 6.39 3.22 5.00
CA LEU A 52 7.59 4.08 5.12
C LEU A 52 7.59 4.92 6.40
N LEU A 53 6.42 5.23 6.96
CA LEU A 53 6.30 6.01 8.20
C LEU A 53 6.36 5.16 9.47
N PHE A 54 5.71 4.00 9.45
CA PHE A 54 5.47 3.18 10.66
C PHE A 54 6.01 1.75 10.54
N GLY A 55 6.93 1.53 9.60
CA GLY A 55 7.29 0.20 9.15
C GLY A 55 8.59 0.19 8.36
N LYS A 56 8.70 -0.80 7.48
CA LYS A 56 9.71 -0.89 6.42
C LYS A 56 9.07 -1.49 5.18
N VAL A 57 9.65 -1.17 4.03
CA VAL A 57 9.34 -1.85 2.78
C VAL A 57 10.64 -2.47 2.26
N PHE A 58 10.56 -3.70 1.79
CA PHE A 58 11.69 -4.38 1.16
C PHE A 58 11.34 -4.77 -0.26
N LEU A 59 12.29 -4.61 -1.17
CA LEU A 59 12.21 -5.02 -2.56
C LEU A 59 13.10 -6.24 -2.77
N SER A 60 12.65 -7.19 -3.60
CA SER A 60 13.50 -8.27 -4.08
C SER A 60 14.62 -7.71 -4.95
N GLU A 61 15.73 -8.43 -5.04
CA GLU A 61 16.86 -8.01 -5.88
C GLU A 61 16.53 -8.02 -7.37
N ASN A 62 15.57 -8.85 -7.76
CA ASN A 62 15.06 -8.94 -9.13
C ASN A 62 13.90 -7.97 -9.41
N GLU A 63 13.52 -7.13 -8.44
CA GLU A 63 12.41 -6.16 -8.54
C GLU A 63 11.06 -6.77 -8.96
N ASP A 64 10.85 -8.06 -8.66
CA ASP A 64 9.65 -8.85 -8.96
C ASP A 64 8.76 -9.11 -7.74
N GLY A 65 9.21 -8.73 -6.55
CA GLY A 65 8.51 -8.94 -5.29
C GLY A 65 8.81 -7.84 -4.29
N CYS A 66 7.87 -7.60 -3.38
CA CYS A 66 8.09 -6.70 -2.26
C CYS A 66 7.43 -7.22 -0.98
N VAL A 67 7.98 -6.79 0.16
CA VAL A 67 7.44 -7.06 1.48
C VAL A 67 7.14 -5.72 2.14
N MET A 68 5.91 -5.54 2.62
CA MET A 68 5.52 -4.43 3.46
C MET A 68 5.43 -4.90 4.92
N LEU A 69 6.32 -4.40 5.76
CA LEU A 69 6.38 -4.70 7.19
C LEU A 69 5.89 -3.49 7.97
N LEU A 70 4.85 -3.68 8.76
CA LEU A 70 4.31 -2.65 9.64
C LEU A 70 4.70 -2.98 11.08
N TYR A 71 5.16 -2.00 11.84
CA TYR A 71 5.45 -2.16 13.27
C TYR A 71 4.29 -1.56 14.08
N PRO A 72 3.35 -2.38 14.61
CA PRO A 72 2.17 -1.87 15.30
C PRO A 72 2.52 -1.02 16.53
N THR A 73 3.64 -1.31 17.17
CA THR A 73 4.16 -0.56 18.34
C THR A 73 4.67 0.84 17.99
N LEU A 74 5.02 1.09 16.72
CA LEU A 74 5.39 2.42 16.23
C LEU A 74 4.18 3.23 15.76
N LYS A 75 2.97 2.63 15.71
CA LYS A 75 1.74 3.40 15.50
C LYS A 75 1.48 4.27 16.72
N LYS A 76 2.00 5.49 16.69
CA LYS A 76 1.45 6.59 17.49
C LYS A 76 0.23 7.09 16.75
N THR A 77 -0.93 7.10 17.39
CA THR A 77 -2.15 7.75 16.87
C THR A 77 -1.80 9.21 16.62
N THR A 78 -1.44 9.54 15.39
CA THR A 78 -0.99 10.88 14.99
C THR A 78 -1.98 11.33 13.94
N PHE A 79 -2.43 12.59 13.95
CA PHE A 79 -3.48 13.17 13.09
C PHE A 79 -3.51 12.70 11.62
N SER A 80 -2.37 12.26 11.07
CA SER A 80 -2.22 11.55 9.80
C SER A 80 -3.04 10.25 9.67
N THR A 81 -3.16 9.42 10.72
CA THR A 81 -3.94 8.16 10.71
C THR A 81 -5.43 8.44 10.57
N LEU A 82 -5.94 9.48 11.23
CA LEU A 82 -7.34 9.91 11.15
C LEU A 82 -7.70 10.44 9.75
N LEU A 83 -6.81 11.17 9.09
CA LEU A 83 -7.03 11.64 7.71
C LEU A 83 -7.13 10.50 6.69
N LEU A 84 -6.44 9.40 6.95
CA LEU A 84 -6.45 8.20 6.09
C LEU A 84 -7.72 7.38 6.28
N ASP A 85 -8.18 7.24 7.53
CA ASP A 85 -9.46 6.61 7.84
C ASP A 85 -10.64 7.41 7.24
N ILE A 86 -10.59 8.75 7.29
CA ILE A 86 -11.62 9.64 6.71
C ILE A 86 -11.64 9.57 5.18
N LYS A 87 -10.49 9.46 4.50
CA LYS A 87 -10.42 9.38 3.04
C LYS A 87 -11.12 8.13 2.47
N PHE A 88 -11.21 7.04 3.23
CA PHE A 88 -11.94 5.83 2.84
C PHE A 88 -13.44 5.91 3.10
N VAL A 89 -13.89 6.71 4.07
CA VAL A 89 -15.32 6.87 4.39
C VAL A 89 -16.05 7.79 3.41
N PHE A 90 -15.34 8.77 2.81
CA PHE A 90 -15.95 9.79 1.95
C PHE A 90 -15.67 9.64 0.44
N HIS A 91 -15.18 8.49 -0.05
CA HIS A 91 -15.02 8.26 -1.51
C HIS A 91 -15.73 7.02 -2.06
#